data_AF-A0A958IUG7-F1
#
_entry.id   AF-A0A958IUG7-F1
#
_cell.length_a   1.000
_cell.length_b   1.000
_cell.length_c   1.000
_cell.angle_alpha   90.00
_cell.angle_beta   90.00
_cell.angle_gamma   90.00
#
_symmetry.space_group_name_H-M   'P 1'
#
loop_
_entity.id
_entity.type
_entity.pdbx_description
1 polymer ?
#
loop_
_entity_poly.entity_id
_entity_poly.type
_entity_poly.pdbx_seq_one_letter_code
_entity_poly.pdbx_strand_id
1 'polypeptide(L)' 'MGRKTRILLLIASLMLIVSYFVPVWKVLLDAPQYPEGLGLQIWLHTITGDNPNDLNKINNL' A
#
# COMPACT_ATOMS: atom_id res chain seq x y z
N MET A 1 3.94 -34.44 -2.33
CA MET A 1 3.31 -33.19 -2.81
C MET A 1 2.92 -33.35 -4.27
N GLY A 2 1.66 -33.09 -4.63
CA GLY A 2 1.21 -33.15 -6.03
C GLY A 2 1.76 -32.00 -6.88
N ARG A 3 1.84 -32.19 -8.21
CA ARG A 3 2.31 -31.17 -9.16
C ARG A 3 1.52 -29.86 -9.05
N LYS A 4 0.19 -29.96 -8.83
CA LYS A 4 -0.70 -28.82 -8.61
C LYS A 4 -0.32 -28.03 -7.34
N THR A 5 -0.04 -28.73 -6.23
CA THR A 5 0.39 -28.10 -4.97
C THR A 5 1.70 -27.34 -5.14
N ARG A 6 2.69 -27.90 -5.85
CA ARG A 6 3.97 -27.23 -6.12
C ARG A 6 3.79 -25.95 -6.95
N ILE A 7 2.92 -26.00 -7.96
CA ILE A 7 2.60 -24.82 -8.79
C ILE A 7 1.91 -23.74 -7.95
N LEU A 8 0.93 -24.11 -7.13
CA LEU A 8 0.24 -23.15 -6.25
C LEU A 8 1.19 -22.49 -5.25
N LEU A 9 2.12 -23.25 -4.66
CA LEU A 9 3.15 -22.69 -3.77
C LEU A 9 4.07 -21.71 -4.49
N LEU A 10 4.49 -22.03 -5.72
CA LEU A 10 5.31 -21.14 -6.52
C LEU A 10 4.59 -19.84 -6.85
N ILE A 11 3.30 -19.92 -7.23
CA ILE A 11 2.47 -18.74 -7.49
C ILE A 11 2.30 -17.90 -6.21
N ALA A 12 1.97 -18.53 -5.07
CA ALA A 12 1.81 -17.83 -3.80
C ALA A 12 3.11 -17.12 -3.38
N SER A 13 4.26 -17.78 -3.55
CA SER A 13 5.57 -17.16 -3.29
C SER A 13 5.83 -15.97 -4.20
N LEU A 14 5.49 -16.05 -5.49
CA LEU A 14 5.61 -14.93 -6.42
C LEU A 14 4.69 -13.77 -6.05
N MET A 15 3.44 -14.04 -5.66
CA MET A 15 2.50 -13.00 -5.21
C MET A 15 3.03 -12.24 -4.00
N LEU A 16 3.68 -12.93 -3.06
CA LEU A 16 4.33 -12.28 -1.91
C LEU A 16 5.47 -11.36 -2.35
N ILE A 17 6.29 -11.79 -3.31
CA ILE A 17 7.36 -10.93 -3.85
C ILE A 17 6.74 -9.69 -4.52
N VAL A 18 5.70 -9.85 -5.32
CA VAL A 18 5.01 -8.74 -6.00
C VAL A 18 4.42 -7.75 -5.00
N SER A 19 3.90 -8.21 -3.86
CA SER A 19 3.31 -7.33 -2.83
C SER A 19 4.28 -6.34 -2.18
N TYR A 20 5.59 -6.49 -2.37
CA TYR A 20 6.58 -5.48 -1.92
C TYR A 20 6.66 -4.27 -2.87
N PHE A 21 6.23 -4.41 -4.12
CA PHE A 21 6.35 -3.39 -5.17
C PHE A 21 5.06 -2.60 -5.40
N VAL A 22 3.97 -2.98 -4.73
CA VAL A 22 2.68 -2.31 -4.83
C VAL A 22 2.17 -1.95 -3.43
N PRO A 23 1.43 -0.84 -3.27
CA PRO A 23 0.80 -0.54 -2.00
C PRO A 23 -0.28 -1.59 -1.70
N VAL A 24 -0.29 -2.09 -0.47
CA VAL A 24 -1.29 -3.07 0.00
C VAL A 24 -2.59 -2.41 0.42
N TRP A 25 -2.54 -1.12 0.78
CA TRP A 25 -3.71 -0.34 1.14
C TRP A 25 -3.54 1.13 0.79
N LYS A 26 -4.65 1.82 0.55
CA LYS A 26 -4.69 3.27 0.34
C LYS A 26 -5.77 3.88 1.22
N VAL A 27 -5.43 4.95 1.92
CA VAL A 27 -6.36 5.74 2.72
C VAL A 27 -6.51 7.10 2.07
N LEU A 28 -7.75 7.55 1.92
CA LEU A 28 -8.10 8.87 1.40
C LEU A 28 -8.81 9.62 2.52
N LEU A 29 -8.36 10.85 2.77
CA LEU A 29 -8.93 11.76 3.76
C LEU A 29 -9.52 12.95 3.02
N ASP A 30 -10.82 13.15 3.23
CA ASP A 30 -11.55 14.32 2.78
C ASP A 30 -11.78 15.24 3.98
N ALA A 31 -11.33 16.50 3.88
CA ALA A 31 -11.41 17.47 4.95
C ALA A 31 -11.57 18.89 4.40
N PRO A 32 -12.41 19.76 5.02
CA PRO A 32 -12.65 21.12 4.52
C PRO A 32 -11.38 21.97 4.32
N GLN A 33 -10.37 21.76 5.16
CA GLN A 33 -9.10 22.49 5.11
C GLN A 33 -8.09 21.95 4.08
N TYR A 34 -8.36 20.78 3.50
CA TYR A 34 -7.60 20.19 2.40
C TYR A 34 -8.57 19.91 1.23
N PRO A 35 -9.00 20.96 0.51
CA PRO A 35 -9.95 20.81 -0.61
C PRO A 35 -9.41 19.92 -1.74
N GLU A 36 -8.09 19.74 -1.82
CA GLU A 36 -7.43 18.80 -2.72
C GLU A 36 -7.52 17.33 -2.27
N GLY A 37 -7.94 17.09 -1.02
CA GLY A 37 -7.88 15.79 -0.34
C GLY A 37 -6.46 15.42 0.07
N LEU A 38 -6.32 14.56 1.08
CA LEU A 38 -5.04 13.96 1.46
C LEU A 38 -5.09 12.45 1.27
N GLY A 39 -3.95 11.83 0.98
CA GLY A 39 -3.88 10.38 0.89
C GLY A 39 -2.64 9.78 1.53
N LEU A 40 -2.76 8.52 1.93
CA LEU A 40 -1.66 7.65 2.35
C LEU A 40 -1.66 6.38 1.53
N GLN A 41 -0.46 5.90 1.21
CA GLN A 41 -0.22 4.58 0.66
C GLN A 41 0.50 3.74 1.73
N ILE A 42 -0.10 2.61 2.08
CA ILE A 42 0.49 1.65 3.01
C ILE A 42 1.15 0.56 2.17
N TRP A 43 2.44 0.40 2.38
CA TRP A 43 3.29 -0.62 1.77
C TRP A 43 3.62 -1.65 2.84
N LEU A 44 4.08 -2.83 2.42
CA LEU A 44 4.50 -3.86 3.37
C LEU A 44 5.66 -3.42 4.29
N HIS A 45 6.45 -2.45 3.87
CA HIS A 45 7.67 -2.03 4.55
C HIS A 45 7.69 -0.55 4.96
N THR A 46 6.68 0.24 4.56
CA THR A 46 6.65 1.68 4.82
C THR A 46 5.24 2.26 4.63
N ILE A 47 5.05 3.50 5.08
CA ILE A 47 3.86 4.30 4.80
C ILE A 47 4.35 5.57 4.10
N THR A 48 3.72 5.92 2.99
CA THR A 48 4.05 7.14 2.23
C THR A 48 2.79 7.99 2.04
N GLY A 49 2.99 9.27 1.74
CA GLY A 49 1.91 10.13 1.24
C GLY A 49 1.48 9.71 -0.16
N ASP A 50 0.23 9.95 -0.51
CA ASP A 50 -0.28 9.79 -1.87
C ASP A 50 0.19 10.95 -2.76
N ASN A 51 0.27 12.17 -2.20
CA ASN A 51 0.90 13.33 -2.81
C ASN A 51 2.11 13.83 -1.99
N PRO A 52 2.95 14.73 -2.55
CA PRO A 52 4.07 15.32 -1.82
C PRO A 52 3.61 15.96 -0.51
N ASN A 53 4.30 15.61 0.58
CA ASN A 53 4.06 16.11 1.93
C ASN A 53 2.75 15.66 2.61
N ASP A 54 1.93 14.81 1.98
CA ASP A 54 0.67 14.33 2.60
C ASP A 54 0.92 13.61 3.92
N LEU A 55 1.94 12.74 3.98
CA LEU A 55 2.31 12.03 5.20
C LEU A 55 2.64 13.00 6.35
N ASN A 56 3.37 14.07 6.06
CA ASN A 56 3.72 15.06 7.08
C ASN A 56 2.48 15.86 7.49
N LYS A 57 1.65 16.31 6.54
CA LYS A 57 0.39 17.00 6.84
C LYS A 57 -0.49 16.15 7.76
N ILE A 58 -0.64 14.86 7.46
CA ILE A 58 -1.44 13.91 8.26
C ILE A 58 -0.84 13.67 9.65
N ASN A 59 0.48 13.54 9.77
CA ASN A 59 1.13 13.34 11.07
C ASN A 59 1.04 14.56 12.01
N ASN A 60 0.73 15.75 11.48
CA ASN A 60 0.58 16.99 12.24
C ASN A 60 -0.88 17.43 12.41
N LEU A 61 -1.85 16.55 12.09
CA LEU A 61 -3.26 16.72 12.45
C LEU A 61 -3.47 16.48 13.95
#